data_AF-A0A356IY49-F1
#
_entry.id   AF-A0A356IY49-F1
#
_cell.length_a   1.000
_cell.length_b   1.000
_cell.length_c   1.000
_cell.angle_alpha   90.00
_cell.angle_beta   90.00
_cell.angle_gamma   90.00
#
_symmetry.space_group_name_H-M   'P 1'
#
loop_
_entity.id
_entity.type
_entity.pdbx_description
1 polymer ?
#
loop_
_entity_poly.entity_id
_entity_poly.type
_entity_poly.pdbx_seq_one_letter_code
_entity_poly.pdbx_strand_id
1 'polypeptide(L)'
;MKGKSLNELSRLCHSIAVEKGFWETERNIGEALMLIVTELAEAMEAHRVQDEENFREEIADSFIRLLDLCGGLGIDIEEEISRKSTKNKKRPYKHGKVC
;
A
#
# COMPACT_ATOMS: atom_id res chain seq x y z
N MET A 1 10.09 14.36 0.80
CA MET A 1 9.51 13.29 -0.05
C MET A 1 8.85 13.79 -1.34
N LYS A 2 8.58 15.09 -1.55
CA LYS A 2 8.01 15.55 -2.83
C LYS A 2 8.95 15.27 -4.00
N GLY A 3 8.41 14.72 -5.09
CA GLY A 3 9.14 14.46 -6.34
C GLY A 3 9.75 13.06 -6.50
N LYS A 4 9.50 12.14 -5.56
CA LYS A 4 9.91 10.73 -5.70
C LYS A 4 8.87 9.91 -6.47
N SER A 5 9.36 8.97 -7.29
CA SER A 5 8.57 7.89 -7.90
C SER A 5 8.03 6.91 -6.85
N LEU A 6 7.01 6.11 -7.18
CA LEU A 6 6.50 5.11 -6.23
C LEU A 6 7.55 4.04 -5.92
N ASN A 7 8.39 3.68 -6.89
CA ASN A 7 9.47 2.74 -6.68
C ASN A 7 10.57 3.30 -5.76
N GLU A 8 10.86 4.61 -5.82
CA GLU A 8 11.75 5.25 -4.84
C GLU A 8 11.14 5.29 -3.44
N LEU A 9 9.84 5.53 -3.33
CA LEU A 9 9.14 5.48 -2.05
C LEU A 9 9.10 4.06 -1.49
N SER A 10 8.87 3.05 -2.33
CA SER A 10 8.93 1.64 -1.95
C SER A 10 10.29 1.26 -1.37
N ARG A 11 11.39 1.64 -2.04
CA ARG A 11 12.74 1.42 -1.51
C ARG A 11 12.98 2.14 -0.18
N LEU A 12 12.47 3.36 -0.02
CA LEU A 12 12.61 4.14 1.21
C LEU A 12 11.82 3.51 2.37
N CYS A 13 10.55 3.16 2.16
CA CYS A 13 9.72 2.51 3.18
C CYS A 13 10.35 1.18 3.59
N HIS A 14 10.84 0.40 2.63
CA HIS A 14 11.52 -0.86 2.92
C HIS A 14 12.83 -0.66 3.68
N SER A 15 13.67 0.31 3.30
CA SER A 15 14.91 0.57 4.05
C SER A 15 14.63 0.94 5.51
N ILE A 16 13.61 1.77 5.76
CA ILE A 16 13.17 2.11 7.11
C ILE A 16 12.68 0.87 7.86
N ALA A 17 11.89 0.00 7.22
CA ALA A 17 11.39 -1.22 7.87
C ALA A 17 12.53 -2.19 8.23
N VAL A 18 13.54 -2.32 7.36
CA VAL A 18 14.77 -3.09 7.61
C VAL A 18 15.54 -2.50 8.80
N GLU A 19 15.75 -1.18 8.82
CA GLU A 19 16.42 -0.48 9.94
C GLU A 19 15.69 -0.66 11.28
N LYS A 20 14.37 -0.88 11.25
CA LYS A 20 13.54 -1.15 12.43
C LYS A 20 13.41 -2.63 12.79
N GLY A 21 14.10 -3.52 12.07
CA GLY A 21 14.16 -4.95 12.37
C GLY A 21 12.97 -5.77 11.86
N PHE A 22 12.08 -5.20 11.03
CA PHE A 22 10.89 -5.91 10.53
C PHE A 22 11.21 -7.00 9.49
N TRP A 23 12.46 -7.06 9.01
CA TRP A 23 12.94 -7.97 7.97
C TRP A 23 14.21 -8.73 8.41
N GLU A 24 14.47 -8.88 9.71
CA GLU A 24 15.61 -9.69 10.21
C GLU A 24 15.48 -11.18 9.89
N THR A 25 14.26 -11.64 9.65
CA THR A 25 13.93 -13.01 9.25
C THR A 25 13.06 -12.99 7.99
N GLU A 26 12.84 -14.16 7.40
CA GLU A 26 11.92 -14.29 6.28
C GLU A 26 10.52 -13.77 6.67
N ARG A 27 10.04 -12.78 5.91
CA ARG A 27 8.76 -12.12 6.19
C ARG A 27 7.61 -13.05 5.85
N ASN A 28 6.73 -13.30 6.81
CA ASN A 28 5.45 -13.96 6.53
C ASN A 28 4.54 -13.02 5.72
N ILE A 29 4.29 -13.35 4.47
CA ILE A 29 3.50 -12.53 3.55
C ILE A 29 2.04 -12.44 3.99
N GLY A 30 1.47 -13.50 4.56
CA GLY A 30 0.10 -13.49 5.08
C GLY A 30 -0.05 -12.50 6.23
N GLU A 31 0.88 -12.49 7.17
CA GLU A 31 0.91 -11.52 8.27
C GLU A 31 1.11 -10.09 7.77
N ALA A 32 2.02 -9.86 6.83
CA ALA A 32 2.25 -8.55 6.25
C ALA A 32 0.99 -8.00 5.55
N LEU A 33 0.29 -8.84 4.80
CA LEU A 33 -0.99 -8.48 4.17
C LEU A 33 -2.06 -8.17 5.21
N MET A 34 -2.13 -8.94 6.30
CA MET A 34 -3.11 -8.67 7.35
C MET A 34 -2.84 -7.39 8.12
N LEU A 35 -1.57 -7.02 8.33
CA LEU A 35 -1.23 -5.71 8.91
C LEU A 35 -1.72 -4.56 8.02
N ILE A 36 -1.58 -4.66 6.69
CA ILE A 36 -2.14 -3.65 5.76
C ILE A 36 -3.67 -3.56 5.87
N VAL A 37 -4.35 -4.70 6.01
CA VAL A 37 -5.81 -4.73 6.19
C VAL A 37 -6.22 -4.06 7.49
N THR A 38 -5.44 -4.21 8.57
CA THR A 38 -5.71 -3.55 9.84
C THR A 38 -5.67 -2.03 9.71
N GLU A 39 -4.69 -1.44 9.03
CA GLU A 39 -4.64 0.03 8.81
C GLU A 39 -5.89 0.53 8.05
N LEU A 40 -6.38 -0.26 7.08
CA LEU A 40 -7.62 0.07 6.37
C LEU A 40 -8.85 -0.04 7.26
N ALA A 41 -8.85 -0.96 8.23
CA ALA A 41 -9.89 -1.04 9.24
C ALA A 41 -9.82 0.16 10.21
N GLU A 42 -8.63 0.56 10.65
CA GLU A 42 -8.44 1.75 11.50
C GLU A 42 -8.89 3.03 10.77
N ALA A 43 -8.60 3.15 9.47
CA ALA A 43 -9.14 4.22 8.64
C ALA A 43 -10.68 4.22 8.60
N MET A 44 -11.31 3.05 8.42
CA MET A 44 -12.77 2.94 8.43
C MET A 44 -13.36 3.36 9.79
N GLU A 45 -12.66 3.02 10.87
CA GLU A 45 -13.10 3.29 12.24
C GLU A 45 -13.02 4.78 12.54
N ALA A 46 -11.94 5.43 12.12
CA ALA A 46 -11.76 6.88 12.17
C ALA A 46 -12.84 7.60 11.34
N HIS A 47 -13.11 7.13 10.12
CA HIS A 47 -14.18 7.70 9.28
C HIS A 47 -15.55 7.62 9.95
N ARG A 48 -15.86 6.50 10.62
CA ARG A 48 -17.14 6.29 11.32
C ARG A 48 -17.35 7.30 12.44
N VAL A 49 -16.29 7.76 13.09
CA VAL A 49 -16.34 8.76 14.18
C VAL A 49 -16.02 10.18 13.72
N GLN A 50 -15.88 10.40 12.41
CA GLN A 50 -15.54 11.71 11.81
C GLN A 50 -14.19 12.27 12.27
N ASP A 51 -13.25 11.38 12.58
CA ASP A 51 -11.86 11.75 12.87
C ASP A 51 -11.06 11.82 11.56
N GLU A 52 -11.10 12.98 10.92
CA GLU A 52 -10.43 13.23 9.64
C GLU A 52 -8.91 13.23 9.73
N GLU A 53 -8.34 13.53 10.91
CA GLU A 53 -6.88 13.50 11.10
C GLU A 53 -6.41 12.05 11.14
N ASN A 54 -7.01 11.24 12.01
CA ASN A 54 -6.66 9.83 12.11
C ASN A 54 -6.96 9.10 10.79
N PHE A 55 -8.10 9.37 10.14
CA PHE A 55 -8.41 8.78 8.83
C PHE A 55 -7.28 8.98 7.81
N ARG A 56 -6.70 10.18 7.75
CA ARG A 56 -5.62 10.50 6.80
C ARG A 56 -4.30 9.84 7.18
N GLU A 57 -4.03 9.70 8.47
CA GLU A 57 -2.86 8.99 9.00
C GLU A 57 -2.92 7.51 8.64
N GLU A 58 -4.02 6.83 8.95
CA GLU A 58 -4.18 5.39 8.67
C GLU A 58 -4.16 5.06 7.16
N ILE A 59 -4.71 5.97 6.33
CA ILE A 59 -4.56 5.84 4.88
C ILE A 59 -3.09 5.93 4.48
N ALA A 60 -2.31 6.84 5.06
CA ALA A 60 -0.88 6.93 4.78
C ALA A 60 -0.14 5.66 5.23
N ASP A 61 -0.45 5.13 6.42
CA ASP A 61 0.16 3.92 6.95
C ASP A 61 -0.13 2.69 6.08
N SER A 62 -1.35 2.58 5.54
CA SER A 62 -1.68 1.55 4.56
C SER A 62 -0.77 1.61 3.31
N PHE A 63 -0.46 2.81 2.82
CA PHE A 63 0.47 2.99 1.71
C PHE A 63 1.91 2.65 2.11
N ILE A 64 2.35 3.08 3.29
CA ILE A 64 3.71 2.78 3.79
C ILE A 64 3.93 1.27 3.87
N ARG A 65 2.97 0.53 4.43
CA ARG A 65 3.06 -0.93 4.54
C ARG A 65 3.01 -1.61 3.17
N LEU A 66 2.16 -1.15 2.25
CA LEU A 66 2.14 -1.65 0.86
C LEU A 66 3.49 -1.42 0.16
N LEU A 67 4.06 -0.23 0.33
CA LEU A 67 5.33 0.17 -0.28
C LEU A 67 6.53 -0.59 0.30
N ASP A 68 6.56 -0.80 1.62
CA ASP A 68 7.53 -1.69 2.28
C ASP A 68 7.43 -3.11 1.72
N LEU A 69 6.22 -3.69 1.68
CA LEU A 69 6.02 -5.05 1.17
C LEU A 69 6.47 -5.18 -0.30
N CYS A 70 6.16 -4.19 -1.15
CA CYS A 70 6.66 -4.17 -2.52
C CYS A 70 8.19 -4.13 -2.57
N GLY A 71 8.81 -3.31 -1.71
CA GLY A 71 10.27 -3.14 -1.68
C GLY A 71 10.97 -4.42 -1.23
N GLY A 72 10.48 -5.05 -0.16
CA GLY A 72 11.03 -6.30 0.35
C GLY A 72 10.79 -7.51 -0.57
N LEU A 73 9.76 -7.46 -1.42
CA LEU A 73 9.51 -8.48 -2.44
C LEU A 73 10.15 -8.18 -3.81
N GLY A 74 10.78 -7.01 -3.97
CA GLY A 74 11.35 -6.59 -5.25
C GLY A 74 10.30 -6.35 -6.35
N ILE A 75 9.09 -5.94 -5.98
CA ILE A 75 8.00 -5.65 -6.92
C ILE A 75 8.17 -4.24 -7.49
N ASP A 76 8.27 -4.14 -8.82
CA ASP A 76 8.16 -2.85 -9.53
C ASP A 76 6.70 -2.41 -9.55
N ILE A 77 6.30 -1.65 -8.52
CA ILE A 77 4.90 -1.27 -8.33
C ILE A 77 4.43 -0.28 -9.41
N GLU A 78 5.31 0.54 -9.97
CA GLU A 78 4.94 1.46 -11.05
C GLU A 78 4.65 0.70 -12.35
N GLU A 79 5.47 -0.29 -12.69
CA GLU A 79 5.23 -1.13 -13.86
C GLU A 79 3.92 -1.92 -13.69
N GLU A 80 3.68 -2.53 -12.52
CA GLU A 80 2.45 -3.28 -12.27
C GLU A 80 1.20 -2.39 -12.31
N ILE A 81 1.26 -1.18 -11.74
CA ILE A 81 0.19 -0.18 -11.84
C ILE A 81 -0.04 0.22 -13.31
N SER A 82 1.03 0.47 -14.07
CA SER A 82 0.96 0.84 -15.48
C SER A 82 0.27 -0.25 -16.31
N ARG A 83 0.76 -1.50 -16.19
CA ARG A 83 0.18 -2.69 -16.83
C ARG A 83 -1.31 -2.85 -16.48
N LYS A 84 -1.64 -2.75 -15.20
CA LYS A 84 -3.02 -2.87 -14.71
C LYS A 84 -3.93 -1.75 -15.24
N SER A 85 -3.43 -0.51 -15.28
CA SER A 85 -4.16 0.66 -15.75
C SER A 85 -4.46 0.57 -17.25
N THR A 86 -3.48 0.16 -18.06
CA THR A 86 -3.69 -0.10 -19.50
C THR A 86 -4.74 -1.19 -19.72
N LYS A 87 -4.73 -2.26 -18.91
CA LYS A 87 -5.76 -3.31 -18.97
C LYS A 87 -7.13 -2.75 -18.58
N ASN A 88 -7.24 -1.99 -17.49
CA ASN A 88 -8.49 -1.43 -17.00
C ASN A 88 -9.13 -0.45 -17.99
N LYS A 89 -8.32 0.39 -18.66
CA LYS A 89 -8.77 1.35 -19.69
C LYS A 89 -9.46 0.69 -20.88
N LYS A 90 -9.11 -0.56 -21.21
CA LYS A 90 -9.68 -1.32 -22.33
C LYS A 90 -10.99 -2.03 -21.99
N ARG A 91 -11.37 -2.09 -20.71
CA ARG A 91 -12.55 -2.84 -20.30
C ARG A 91 -13.82 -1.98 -20.46
N PRO A 92 -15.01 -2.59 -20.67
CA PRO A 92 -16.26 -1.86 -20.86
C PRO A 92 -16.68 -1.08 -19.61
N TYR A 93 -17.64 -0.16 -19.72
CA TYR A 93 -18.11 0.61 -18.56
C TYR A 93 -18.49 -0.31 -17.37
N LYS A 94 -17.95 0.02 -16.18
CA LYS A 94 -18.01 -0.77 -14.93
C LYS A 94 -17.56 -2.24 -15.01
N HIS A 95 -17.08 -2.71 -16.15
CA HIS A 95 -16.78 -4.13 -16.39
C HIS A 95 -18.00 -5.02 -16.10
N GLY A 96 -19.21 -4.50 -16.29
CA GLY A 96 -20.47 -5.18 -15.94
C GLY A 96 -20.79 -5.22 -14.44
N LYS A 97 -20.04 -4.51 -13.59
CA LYS A 97 -20.34 -4.40 -12.14
C LYS A 97 -21.47 -3.39 -11.89
N VAL A 98 -22.26 -3.66 -10.87
CA VAL A 98 -23.42 -2.83 -10.49
C VAL A 98 -22.98 -1.67 -9.58
N CYS A 99 -22.01 -1.93 -8.69
CA CYS A 99 -21.31 -0.91 -7.91
C CYS A 99 -20.11 -0.37 -8.70
#